data_AF-A0A7W7RA09-F1
#
_entry.id   AF-A0A7W7RA09-F1
#
_cell.length_a   1.000
_cell.length_b   1.000
_cell.length_c   1.000
_cell.angle_alpha   90.00
_cell.angle_beta   90.00
_cell.angle_gamma   90.00
#
_symmetry.space_group_name_H-M   'P 1'
#
loop_
_entity.id
_entity.type
_entity.pdbx_description
1 polymer ?
#
loop_
_entity_poly.entity_id
_entity_poly.type
_entity_poly.pdbx_seq_one_letter_code
_entity_poly.pdbx_strand_id
1 'polypeptide(L)'
;MGPRERADVILPPFEMAVREGRPRSVMHAYTDTDGIPCAADEWLLTELLRDTWGFTGTVVADYFGIAFLKTLHGVAGDWAHAAGLALVAGVDVELPTVKTFGQPLLDAVASGAAPEALIDWALRRVLVQKIQLGLLDPTWSPVSAALAEADLSDAQALRGSVDLDRPANRSLAGQIAEQAVVLLRNDGILPLRGPLRIALIGPNADEPTAVLGCYAFPVHVGGQYPRTPLGIELPTLREALASEFTGGRIRTALGTSVDGGEDSGFAERCGSRAAPTSWCSLWATAPGSLAAAPAARAATRPRRGFRALSSGCSTLCWMRGHPSWSPCWPGGPTHWGGR
;
A
#
# COMPACT_ATOMS: atom_id res chain seq x y z
N MET A 1 -19.25 11.96 -9.08
CA MET A 1 -18.84 10.98 -10.13
C MET A 1 -20.11 10.56 -10.82
N GLY A 2 -20.19 10.61 -12.15
CA GLY A 2 -21.46 10.30 -12.83
C GLY A 2 -21.85 8.81 -12.69
N PRO A 3 -23.15 8.46 -12.66
CA PRO A 3 -23.60 7.07 -12.55
C PRO A 3 -23.02 6.14 -13.63
N ARG A 4 -22.88 6.65 -14.87
CA ARG A 4 -22.29 5.91 -15.98
C ARG A 4 -20.81 5.62 -15.77
N GLU A 5 -20.04 6.62 -15.31
CA GLU A 5 -18.61 6.43 -15.00
C GLU A 5 -18.43 5.43 -13.85
N ARG A 6 -19.27 5.54 -12.81
CA ARG A 6 -19.28 4.60 -11.69
C ARG A 6 -19.54 3.17 -12.17
N ALA A 7 -20.54 2.97 -13.03
CA ALA A 7 -20.91 1.67 -13.57
C ALA A 7 -19.88 1.10 -14.57
N ASP A 8 -19.33 1.93 -15.46
CA ASP A 8 -18.47 1.47 -16.56
C ASP A 8 -16.99 1.34 -16.16
N VAL A 9 -16.53 2.07 -15.14
CA VAL A 9 -15.09 2.18 -14.79
C VAL A 9 -14.79 1.68 -13.39
N ILE A 10 -15.61 2.03 -12.40
CA ILE A 10 -15.29 1.81 -10.98
C ILE A 10 -15.84 0.49 -10.46
N LEU A 11 -17.11 0.20 -10.70
CA LEU A 11 -17.80 -0.99 -10.20
C LEU A 11 -17.44 -2.32 -10.88
N PRO A 12 -17.03 -2.40 -12.16
CA PRO A 12 -16.77 -3.69 -12.83
C PRO A 12 -15.81 -4.64 -12.07
N PRO A 13 -14.64 -4.19 -11.55
CA PRO A 13 -13.79 -5.09 -10.79
C PRO A 13 -14.43 -5.61 -9.49
N PHE A 14 -15.31 -4.82 -8.85
CA PHE A 14 -16.03 -5.26 -7.65
C PHE A 14 -17.14 -6.25 -7.98
N GLU A 15 -17.89 -6.01 -9.07
CA GLU A 15 -18.89 -6.96 -9.54
C GLU A 15 -18.25 -8.31 -9.86
N MET A 16 -17.14 -8.30 -10.60
CA MET A 16 -16.39 -9.51 -10.93
C MET A 16 -15.89 -10.21 -9.66
N ALA A 17 -15.29 -9.46 -8.72
CA ALA A 17 -14.84 -10.03 -7.46
C ALA A 17 -15.98 -10.67 -6.68
N VAL A 18 -17.15 -10.02 -6.61
CA VAL A 18 -18.32 -10.55 -5.88
C VAL A 18 -18.89 -11.80 -6.56
N ARG A 19 -19.12 -11.76 -7.88
CA ARG A 19 -19.76 -12.84 -8.62
C ARG A 19 -18.86 -14.07 -8.80
N GLU A 20 -17.59 -13.84 -9.12
CA GLU A 20 -16.63 -14.91 -9.40
C GLU A 20 -15.84 -15.32 -8.16
N GLY A 21 -15.31 -14.34 -7.43
CA GLY A 21 -14.49 -14.57 -6.24
C GLY A 21 -15.30 -14.96 -4.99
N ARG A 22 -16.61 -14.65 -4.97
CA ARG A 22 -17.54 -14.96 -3.88
C ARG A 22 -16.94 -14.65 -2.49
N PRO A 23 -16.47 -13.42 -2.28
CA PRO A 23 -15.86 -13.02 -1.03
C PRO A 23 -16.86 -13.21 0.10
N ARG A 24 -16.35 -13.56 1.28
CA ARG A 24 -17.18 -13.68 2.49
C ARG A 24 -17.32 -12.36 3.24
N SER A 25 -16.53 -11.34 2.88
CA SER A 25 -16.56 -10.01 3.49
C SER A 25 -16.20 -8.92 2.48
N VAL A 26 -16.83 -7.76 2.60
CA VAL A 26 -16.55 -6.54 1.82
C VAL A 26 -16.38 -5.36 2.78
N MET A 27 -15.49 -4.43 2.45
CA MET A 27 -15.27 -3.21 3.23
C MET A 27 -15.73 -2.00 2.41
N HIS A 28 -16.50 -1.10 3.02
CA HIS A 28 -16.91 0.14 2.34
C HIS A 28 -15.76 1.16 2.34
N ALA A 29 -15.70 2.04 1.33
CA ALA A 29 -14.70 3.11 1.29
C ALA A 29 -15.06 4.28 2.22
N TYR A 30 -14.10 5.17 2.50
CA TYR A 30 -14.37 6.43 3.21
C TYR A 30 -15.11 7.48 2.37
N THR A 31 -14.98 7.42 1.06
CA THR A 31 -15.43 8.48 0.16
C THR A 31 -16.95 8.67 0.19
N ASP A 32 -17.41 9.89 -0.08
CA ASP A 32 -18.78 10.13 -0.52
C ASP A 32 -18.85 10.27 -2.04
N THR A 33 -20.03 9.99 -2.59
CA THR A 33 -20.37 10.30 -3.99
C THR A 33 -21.61 11.16 -3.98
N ASP A 34 -21.50 12.35 -4.55
CA ASP A 34 -22.57 13.36 -4.63
C ASP A 34 -23.21 13.65 -3.26
N GLY A 35 -22.37 13.68 -2.21
CA GLY A 35 -22.77 14.00 -0.84
C GLY A 35 -23.27 12.81 -0.02
N ILE A 36 -23.29 11.59 -0.56
CA ILE A 36 -23.68 10.36 0.15
C ILE A 36 -22.42 9.54 0.49
N PRO A 37 -22.00 9.47 1.76
CA PRO A 37 -20.88 8.63 2.18
C PRO A 37 -21.18 7.15 1.96
N CYS A 38 -20.19 6.37 1.51
CA CYS A 38 -20.40 4.93 1.25
C CYS A 38 -20.90 4.17 2.48
N ALA A 39 -20.50 4.59 3.69
CA ALA A 39 -20.95 3.98 4.95
C ALA A 39 -22.44 4.17 5.23
N ALA A 40 -23.11 5.09 4.53
CA ALA A 40 -24.53 5.41 4.65
C ALA A 40 -25.29 5.28 3.30
N ASP A 41 -24.66 4.65 2.29
CA ASP A 41 -25.23 4.49 0.95
C ASP A 41 -25.97 3.13 0.85
N GLU A 42 -27.27 3.13 1.16
CA GLU A 42 -28.14 1.92 1.09
C GLU A 42 -28.25 1.37 -0.33
N TRP A 43 -28.29 2.24 -1.34
CA TRP A 43 -28.29 1.82 -2.74
C TRP A 43 -27.03 1.01 -3.06
N LEU A 44 -25.86 1.47 -2.60
CA LEU A 44 -24.59 0.76 -2.83
C LEU A 44 -24.52 -0.56 -2.06
N LEU A 45 -24.73 -0.50 -0.75
CA LEU A 45 -24.40 -1.61 0.16
C LEU A 45 -25.51 -2.65 0.28
N THR A 46 -26.76 -2.28 -0.02
CA THR A 46 -27.91 -3.19 0.01
C THR A 46 -28.41 -3.46 -1.41
N GLU A 47 -28.93 -2.46 -2.12
CA GLU A 47 -29.60 -2.71 -3.41
C GLU A 47 -28.63 -3.27 -4.47
N LEU A 48 -27.47 -2.64 -4.64
CA LEU A 48 -26.49 -3.07 -5.63
C LEU A 48 -25.72 -4.30 -5.14
N LEU A 49 -25.04 -4.19 -4.00
CA LEU A 49 -24.15 -5.24 -3.51
C LEU A 49 -24.91 -6.53 -3.16
N ARG A 50 -26.01 -6.43 -2.42
CA ARG A 50 -26.71 -7.62 -1.91
C ARG A 50 -27.80 -8.07 -2.88
N ASP A 51 -28.68 -7.18 -3.30
CA ASP A 51 -29.86 -7.58 -4.07
C ASP A 51 -29.51 -7.84 -5.54
N THR A 52 -28.67 -6.98 -6.14
CA THR A 52 -28.31 -7.08 -7.57
C THR A 52 -27.13 -8.04 -7.81
N TRP A 53 -26.09 -7.98 -6.98
CA TRP A 53 -24.91 -8.85 -7.13
C TRP A 53 -24.99 -10.14 -6.32
N GLY A 54 -25.93 -10.26 -5.38
CA GLY A 54 -26.16 -11.49 -4.62
C GLY A 54 -25.18 -11.70 -3.47
N PHE A 55 -24.56 -10.64 -2.93
CA PHE A 55 -23.60 -10.77 -1.83
C PHE A 55 -24.30 -11.14 -0.51
N THR A 56 -23.90 -12.29 0.06
CA THR A 56 -24.47 -12.80 1.32
C THR A 56 -23.53 -12.68 2.52
N GLY A 57 -22.31 -12.18 2.32
CA GLY A 57 -21.30 -12.04 3.35
C GLY A 57 -21.52 -10.84 4.27
N THR A 58 -20.50 -10.53 5.06
CA THR A 58 -20.49 -9.39 5.99
C THR A 58 -19.91 -8.13 5.35
N VAL A 59 -20.54 -6.99 5.58
CA VAL A 59 -19.98 -5.67 5.28
C VAL A 59 -19.31 -5.14 6.54
N VAL A 60 -18.01 -4.85 6.45
CA VAL A 60 -17.24 -4.27 7.55
C VAL A 60 -16.97 -2.80 7.25
N ALA A 61 -16.91 -1.98 8.29
CA ALA A 61 -16.48 -0.61 8.15
C ALA A 61 -14.99 -0.53 7.82
N ASP A 62 -14.58 0.41 6.98
CA ASP A 62 -13.19 0.88 7.06
C ASP A 62 -13.00 1.60 8.42
N TYR A 63 -11.75 1.74 8.87
CA TYR A 63 -11.43 2.20 10.21
C TYR A 63 -12.06 3.57 10.52
N PHE A 64 -12.95 3.60 11.52
CA PHE A 64 -13.72 4.79 11.92
C PHE A 64 -14.71 5.30 10.86
N GLY A 65 -14.96 4.55 9.78
CA GLY A 65 -15.82 4.96 8.68
C GLY A 65 -17.24 5.36 9.11
N ILE A 66 -17.80 4.67 10.11
CA ILE A 66 -19.11 5.05 10.68
C ILE A 66 -19.02 6.34 11.50
N ALA A 67 -17.95 6.51 12.30
CA ALA A 67 -17.76 7.73 13.08
C ALA A 67 -17.55 8.96 12.17
N PHE A 68 -16.94 8.78 11.00
CA PHE A 68 -16.74 9.82 9.99
C PHE A 68 -18.04 10.37 9.42
N LEU A 69 -19.15 9.61 9.45
CA LEU A 69 -20.48 10.15 9.11
C LEU A 69 -20.82 11.40 9.94
N LYS A 70 -20.40 11.41 11.21
CA LYS A 70 -20.53 12.58 12.08
C LYS A 70 -19.35 13.54 11.96
N THR A 71 -18.13 13.04 12.06
CA THR A 71 -16.95 13.91 12.31
C THR A 71 -16.37 14.54 11.06
N LEU A 72 -16.54 13.91 9.89
CA LEU A 72 -15.95 14.39 8.63
C LEU A 72 -17.02 14.76 7.61
N HIS A 73 -18.01 13.90 7.38
CA HIS A 73 -19.04 14.13 6.36
C HIS A 73 -20.18 15.03 6.87
N GLY A 74 -20.39 15.10 8.18
CA GLY A 74 -21.44 15.95 8.78
C GLY A 74 -22.87 15.52 8.45
N VAL A 75 -23.08 14.27 8.03
CA VAL A 75 -24.41 13.72 7.70
C VAL A 75 -25.15 13.16 8.93
N ALA A 76 -24.42 12.88 10.01
CA ALA A 76 -24.99 12.42 11.28
C ALA A 76 -24.87 13.48 12.38
N GLY A 77 -26.00 13.76 13.04
CA GLY A 77 -26.08 14.73 14.14
C GLY A 77 -25.36 14.26 15.42
N ASP A 78 -25.44 12.97 15.71
CA ASP A 78 -24.83 12.32 16.88
C ASP A 78 -24.37 10.88 16.55
N TRP A 79 -23.83 10.17 17.54
CA TRP A 79 -23.29 8.82 17.37
C TRP A 79 -24.36 7.75 17.14
N ALA A 80 -25.55 7.92 17.72
CA ALA A 80 -26.66 6.99 17.52
C ALA A 80 -27.23 7.12 16.11
N HIS A 81 -27.36 8.35 15.62
CA HIS A 81 -27.74 8.63 14.24
C HIS A 81 -26.72 8.05 13.26
N ALA A 82 -25.41 8.20 13.52
CA ALA A 82 -24.37 7.58 12.68
C ALA A 82 -24.49 6.04 12.66
N ALA A 83 -24.73 5.41 13.81
CA ALA A 83 -24.95 3.97 13.88
C ALA A 83 -26.18 3.53 13.08
N GLY A 84 -27.29 4.26 13.21
CA GLY A 84 -28.54 4.00 12.49
C GLY A 84 -28.35 4.08 10.97
N LEU A 85 -27.72 5.13 10.47
CA LEU A 85 -27.44 5.29 9.03
C LEU A 85 -26.61 4.11 8.49
N ALA A 86 -25.56 3.70 9.22
CA ALA A 86 -24.70 2.61 8.79
C ALA A 86 -25.40 1.24 8.79
N LEU A 87 -26.19 0.94 9.82
CA LEU A 87 -26.96 -0.31 9.88
C LEU A 87 -28.04 -0.36 8.80
N VAL A 88 -28.74 0.74 8.55
CA VAL A 88 -29.74 0.84 7.47
C VAL A 88 -29.09 0.64 6.11
N ALA A 89 -27.93 1.27 5.86
CA ALA A 89 -27.22 1.09 4.61
C ALA A 89 -26.76 -0.37 4.40
N GLY A 90 -26.48 -1.09 5.48
CA GLY A 90 -26.16 -2.52 5.46
C GLY A 90 -24.76 -2.86 5.95
N VAL A 91 -24.13 -1.99 6.73
CA VAL A 91 -22.86 -2.24 7.44
C VAL A 91 -23.12 -3.15 8.64
N ASP A 92 -22.38 -4.25 8.74
CA ASP A 92 -22.59 -5.29 9.76
C ASP A 92 -21.62 -5.18 10.95
N VAL A 93 -20.39 -4.71 10.71
CA VAL A 93 -19.31 -4.68 11.72
C VAL A 93 -18.61 -3.33 11.75
N GLU A 94 -18.58 -2.71 12.92
CA GLU A 94 -17.81 -1.49 13.19
C GLU A 94 -16.32 -1.83 13.42
N LEU A 95 -15.42 -1.09 12.78
CA LEU A 95 -13.97 -1.21 12.90
C LEU A 95 -13.31 0.17 13.15
N PRO A 96 -12.09 0.22 13.72
CA PRO A 96 -11.33 -0.90 14.27
C PRO A 96 -11.82 -1.32 15.67
N THR A 97 -12.58 -0.45 16.32
CA THR A 97 -13.04 -0.60 17.70
C THR A 97 -14.47 -0.10 17.83
N VAL A 98 -15.19 -0.63 18.81
CA VAL A 98 -16.56 -0.20 19.09
C VAL A 98 -16.60 1.28 19.49
N LYS A 99 -17.42 2.07 18.80
CA LYS A 99 -17.61 3.50 19.07
C LYS A 99 -19.08 3.91 18.94
N THR A 100 -19.69 3.67 17.79
CA THR A 100 -21.07 4.05 17.48
C THR A 100 -22.04 2.91 17.75
N PHE A 101 -21.64 1.66 17.51
CA PHE A 101 -22.44 0.46 17.80
C PHE A 101 -22.42 0.05 19.29
N GLY A 102 -21.68 0.80 20.12
CA GLY A 102 -21.63 0.62 21.57
C GLY A 102 -22.80 1.30 22.28
N GLN A 103 -22.50 1.96 23.41
CA GLN A 103 -23.51 2.62 24.25
C GLN A 103 -24.50 3.53 23.50
N PRO A 104 -24.08 4.37 22.52
CA PRO A 104 -25.03 5.24 21.81
C PRO A 104 -26.15 4.47 21.11
N LEU A 105 -25.84 3.36 20.44
CA LEU A 105 -26.83 2.52 19.79
C LEU A 105 -27.71 1.79 20.80
N LEU A 106 -27.12 1.29 21.90
CA LEU A 106 -27.88 0.64 22.98
C LEU A 106 -28.93 1.57 23.58
N ASP A 107 -28.56 2.82 23.87
CA ASP A 107 -29.47 3.82 24.40
C ASP A 107 -30.59 4.17 23.40
N ALA A 108 -30.25 4.23 22.10
CA ALA A 108 -31.23 4.48 21.04
C ALA A 108 -32.23 3.32 20.90
N VAL A 109 -31.81 2.07 21.03
CA VAL A 109 -32.71 0.92 21.02
C VAL A 109 -33.58 0.89 22.28
N ALA A 110 -32.98 1.10 23.46
CA ALA A 110 -33.71 1.08 24.74
C ALA A 110 -34.79 2.19 24.82
N SER A 111 -34.55 3.34 24.20
CA SER A 111 -35.51 4.45 24.11
C SER A 111 -36.53 4.31 22.97
N GLY A 112 -36.35 3.33 22.06
CA GLY A 112 -37.18 3.15 20.87
C GLY A 112 -36.84 4.10 19.71
N ALA A 113 -35.77 4.88 19.82
CA ALA A 113 -35.29 5.76 18.75
C ALA A 113 -34.66 5.00 17.57
N ALA A 114 -34.18 3.78 17.80
CA ALA A 114 -33.71 2.85 16.76
C ALA A 114 -34.40 1.49 16.91
N PRO A 115 -34.88 0.87 15.81
CA PRO A 115 -35.48 -0.45 15.88
C PRO A 115 -34.40 -1.53 16.09
N GLU A 116 -34.63 -2.42 17.07
CA GLU A 116 -33.75 -3.56 17.37
C GLU A 116 -33.50 -4.47 16.17
N ALA A 117 -34.46 -4.55 15.24
CA ALA A 117 -34.35 -5.34 14.01
C ALA A 117 -33.12 -4.99 13.14
N LEU A 118 -32.62 -3.74 13.21
CA LEU A 118 -31.38 -3.35 12.51
C LEU A 118 -30.17 -4.13 13.03
N ILE A 119 -30.12 -4.35 14.34
CA ILE A 119 -29.08 -5.15 14.99
C ILE A 119 -29.26 -6.61 14.62
N ASP A 120 -30.49 -7.13 14.66
CA ASP A 120 -30.77 -8.54 14.33
C ASP A 120 -30.30 -8.92 12.91
N TRP A 121 -30.50 -8.04 11.93
CA TRP A 121 -30.07 -8.29 10.56
C TRP A 121 -28.54 -8.36 10.44
N ALA A 122 -27.82 -7.39 11.01
CA ALA A 122 -26.35 -7.38 11.02
C ALA A 122 -25.79 -8.57 11.80
N LEU A 123 -26.32 -8.82 13.01
CA LEU A 123 -25.93 -9.91 13.88
C LEU A 123 -26.11 -11.26 13.20
N ARG A 124 -27.24 -11.48 12.51
CA ARG A 124 -27.50 -12.72 11.79
C ARG A 124 -26.44 -13.00 10.74
N ARG A 125 -26.02 -12.00 9.94
CA ARG A 125 -24.96 -12.17 8.93
C ARG A 125 -23.62 -12.52 9.57
N VAL A 126 -23.26 -11.84 10.65
CA VAL A 126 -22.03 -12.12 11.42
C VAL A 126 -22.05 -13.54 12.01
N LEU A 127 -23.14 -13.93 12.66
CA LEU A 127 -23.27 -15.26 13.27
C LEU A 127 -23.28 -16.37 12.22
N VAL A 128 -23.97 -16.19 11.10
CA VAL A 128 -23.95 -17.14 9.97
C VAL A 128 -22.52 -17.31 9.47
N GLN A 129 -21.76 -16.22 9.29
CA GLN A 129 -20.36 -16.31 8.88
C GLN A 129 -19.49 -17.05 9.91
N LYS A 130 -19.66 -16.76 11.20
CA LYS A 130 -18.94 -17.47 12.28
C LYS A 130 -19.25 -18.97 12.29
N ILE A 131 -20.51 -19.35 12.09
CA ILE A 131 -20.94 -20.75 11.99
C ILE A 131 -20.33 -21.41 10.74
N GLN A 132 -20.36 -20.76 9.58
CA GLN A 132 -19.76 -21.29 8.34
C GLN A 132 -18.24 -21.48 8.44
N LEU A 133 -17.57 -20.74 9.33
CA LEU A 133 -16.15 -20.89 9.63
C LEU A 133 -15.88 -21.95 10.71
N GLY A 134 -16.91 -22.55 11.31
CA GLY A 134 -16.80 -23.49 12.42
C GLY A 134 -16.38 -22.84 13.74
N LEU A 135 -16.40 -21.51 13.86
CA LEU A 135 -15.92 -20.80 15.06
C LEU A 135 -16.79 -21.05 16.30
N LEU A 136 -18.02 -21.54 16.09
CA LEU A 136 -18.96 -21.88 17.16
C LEU A 136 -19.09 -23.40 17.36
N ASP A 137 -18.28 -24.19 16.67
CA ASP A 137 -18.30 -25.64 16.81
C ASP A 137 -17.68 -26.04 18.17
N PRO A 138 -18.20 -27.07 18.86
CA PRO A 138 -17.65 -27.52 20.14
C PRO A 138 -16.17 -27.91 20.08
N THR A 139 -15.68 -28.27 18.90
CA THR A 139 -14.29 -28.69 18.65
C THR A 139 -13.38 -27.55 18.19
N TRP A 140 -13.91 -26.34 18.03
CA TRP A 140 -13.11 -25.21 17.58
C TRP A 140 -12.05 -24.83 18.62
N SER A 141 -10.86 -24.49 18.14
CA SER A 141 -9.77 -23.99 18.96
C SER A 141 -9.17 -22.72 18.34
N PRO A 142 -8.90 -21.67 19.13
CA PRO A 142 -8.11 -20.52 18.68
C PRO A 142 -6.64 -20.88 18.48
N VAL A 143 -6.19 -22.02 19.02
CA VAL A 143 -4.82 -22.50 18.88
C VAL A 143 -4.70 -23.24 17.55
N SER A 144 -3.80 -22.76 16.70
CA SER A 144 -3.48 -23.45 15.43
C SER A 144 -3.04 -24.89 15.70
N ALA A 145 -3.42 -25.81 14.80
CA ALA A 145 -2.96 -27.19 14.86
C ALA A 145 -1.42 -27.30 14.87
N ALA A 146 -0.71 -26.34 14.28
CA ALA A 146 0.76 -26.27 14.32
C ALA A 146 1.34 -26.04 15.74
N LEU A 147 0.50 -25.60 16.68
CA LEU A 147 0.85 -25.30 18.07
C LEU A 147 0.07 -26.17 19.07
N ALA A 148 -0.65 -27.20 18.61
CA ALA A 148 -1.55 -27.98 19.46
C ALA A 148 -0.86 -28.63 20.68
N GLU A 149 0.39 -29.06 20.50
CA GLU A 149 1.22 -29.71 21.53
C GLU A 149 2.23 -28.74 22.17
N ALA A 150 2.19 -27.46 21.82
CA ALA A 150 3.16 -26.49 22.31
C ALA A 150 2.74 -25.91 23.67
N ASP A 151 3.72 -25.63 24.53
CA ASP A 151 3.46 -24.87 25.76
C ASP A 151 3.17 -23.41 25.40
N LEU A 152 1.91 -23.00 25.59
CA LEU A 152 1.44 -21.66 25.26
C LEU A 152 1.65 -20.65 26.40
N SER A 153 2.21 -21.08 27.54
CA SER A 153 2.43 -20.20 28.71
C SER A 153 3.55 -19.18 28.48
N ASP A 154 4.50 -19.48 27.58
CA ASP A 154 5.58 -18.58 27.19
C ASP A 154 5.61 -18.35 25.67
N ALA A 155 5.03 -17.23 25.24
CA ALA A 155 5.04 -16.83 23.83
C ALA A 155 6.45 -16.63 23.26
N GLN A 156 7.45 -16.36 24.10
CA GLN A 156 8.83 -16.20 23.64
C GLN A 156 9.44 -17.55 23.27
N ALA A 157 9.13 -18.61 24.02
CA ALA A 157 9.55 -19.98 23.73
C ALA A 157 8.94 -20.51 22.42
N LEU A 158 7.79 -19.98 22.00
CA LEU A 158 7.16 -20.31 20.71
C LEU A 158 7.82 -19.64 19.50
N ARG A 159 8.70 -18.64 19.68
CA ARG A 159 9.30 -17.96 18.53
C ARG A 159 10.19 -18.91 17.74
N GLY A 160 9.92 -19.03 16.44
CA GLY A 160 10.65 -19.91 15.53
C GLY A 160 10.20 -21.38 15.58
N SER A 161 9.23 -21.75 16.41
CA SER A 161 8.65 -23.10 16.41
C SER A 161 7.86 -23.40 15.14
N VAL A 162 7.39 -22.35 14.47
CA VAL A 162 6.71 -22.40 13.18
C VAL A 162 7.53 -21.58 12.18
N ASP A 163 7.97 -22.23 11.10
CA ASP A 163 8.62 -21.55 9.98
C ASP A 163 7.56 -20.90 9.07
N LEU A 164 7.48 -19.57 9.14
CA LEU A 164 6.58 -18.74 8.32
C LEU A 164 7.24 -18.25 7.02
N ASP A 165 8.56 -18.42 6.84
CA ASP A 165 9.34 -17.96 5.68
C ASP A 165 9.98 -19.13 4.92
N ARG A 166 9.21 -20.21 4.75
CA ARG A 166 9.67 -21.45 4.11
C ARG A 166 10.27 -21.20 2.71
N PRO A 167 11.26 -21.98 2.27
CA PRO A 167 11.90 -21.83 0.95
C PRO A 167 10.92 -21.80 -0.24
N ALA A 168 9.81 -22.56 -0.16
CA ALA A 168 8.78 -22.56 -1.19
C ALA A 168 8.05 -21.20 -1.31
N ASN A 169 7.78 -20.53 -0.19
CA ASN A 169 7.19 -19.19 -0.17
C ASN A 169 8.17 -18.18 -0.78
N ARG A 170 9.46 -18.25 -0.41
CA ARG A 170 10.51 -17.38 -0.97
C ARG A 170 10.68 -17.58 -2.47
N SER A 171 10.67 -18.82 -2.95
CA SER A 171 10.77 -19.12 -4.38
C SER A 171 9.58 -18.56 -5.17
N LEU A 172 8.35 -18.71 -4.66
CA LEU A 172 7.16 -18.14 -5.28
C LEU A 172 7.19 -16.61 -5.28
N ALA A 173 7.57 -15.99 -4.17
CA ALA A 173 7.73 -14.53 -4.07
C ALA A 173 8.76 -14.01 -5.07
N GLY A 174 9.89 -14.72 -5.25
CA GLY A 174 10.89 -14.41 -6.27
C GLY A 174 10.34 -14.46 -7.69
N GLN A 175 9.59 -15.51 -8.05
CA GLN A 175 8.97 -15.63 -9.38
C GLN A 175 7.98 -14.49 -9.66
N ILE A 176 7.15 -14.13 -8.67
CA ILE A 176 6.21 -13.01 -8.79
C ILE A 176 6.97 -11.70 -8.94
N ALA A 177 8.03 -11.49 -8.16
CA ALA A 177 8.86 -10.29 -8.24
C ALA A 177 9.52 -10.15 -9.61
N GLU A 178 10.11 -11.22 -10.16
CA GLU A 178 10.71 -11.24 -11.50
C GLU A 178 9.71 -10.86 -12.60
N GLN A 179 8.47 -11.35 -12.52
CA GLN A 179 7.41 -11.04 -13.47
C GLN A 179 6.81 -9.62 -13.30
N ALA A 180 6.94 -9.03 -12.10
CA ALA A 180 6.43 -7.69 -11.80
C ALA A 180 7.36 -6.56 -12.24
N VAL A 181 8.63 -6.86 -12.55
CA VAL A 181 9.61 -5.88 -13.04
C VAL A 181 9.30 -5.46 -14.48
N VAL A 182 9.16 -4.16 -14.72
CA VAL A 182 8.91 -3.59 -16.05
C VAL A 182 10.18 -2.92 -16.59
N LEU A 183 10.72 -3.45 -17.68
CA LEU A 183 11.81 -2.81 -18.41
C LEU A 183 11.25 -1.68 -19.29
N LEU A 184 11.50 -0.43 -18.88
CA LEU A 184 10.93 0.74 -19.54
C LEU A 184 11.81 1.30 -20.66
N ARG A 185 13.14 1.12 -20.53
CA ARG A 185 14.12 1.53 -21.52
C ARG A 185 15.34 0.62 -21.46
N ASN A 186 15.82 0.21 -22.64
CA ASN A 186 17.09 -0.48 -22.80
C ASN A 186 17.76 0.02 -24.10
N ASP A 187 18.97 0.56 -23.99
CA ASP A 187 19.78 1.05 -25.11
C ASP A 187 20.78 0.00 -25.62
N GLY A 188 20.55 -1.27 -25.28
CA GLY A 188 21.39 -2.41 -25.66
C GLY A 188 22.38 -2.84 -24.56
N ILE A 189 22.38 -2.18 -23.40
CA ILE A 189 23.25 -2.53 -22.28
C ILE A 189 22.78 -3.76 -21.50
N LEU A 190 21.46 -4.00 -21.42
CA LEU A 190 20.91 -5.17 -20.74
C LEU A 190 20.70 -6.34 -21.72
N PRO A 191 20.88 -7.60 -21.27
CA PRO A 191 21.29 -7.99 -19.91
C PRO A 191 22.78 -7.74 -19.65
N LEU A 192 23.13 -7.41 -18.41
CA LEU A 192 24.53 -7.24 -18.00
C LEU A 192 25.24 -8.60 -18.05
N ARG A 193 26.27 -8.73 -18.90
CA ARG A 193 26.98 -10.01 -19.12
C ARG A 193 28.20 -10.26 -18.23
N GLY A 194 28.36 -9.49 -17.15
CA GLY A 194 29.47 -9.63 -16.19
C GLY A 194 30.38 -8.40 -16.08
N PRO A 195 29.86 -7.21 -15.74
CA PRO A 195 30.72 -6.10 -15.36
C PRO A 195 31.51 -6.46 -14.10
N LEU A 196 32.84 -6.49 -14.19
CA LEU A 196 33.72 -6.71 -13.04
C LEU A 196 33.67 -5.55 -12.03
N ARG A 197 33.03 -4.43 -12.36
CA ARG A 197 32.91 -3.25 -11.50
C ARG A 197 31.57 -2.52 -11.69
N ILE A 198 30.78 -2.42 -10.62
CA ILE A 198 29.45 -1.78 -10.60
C ILE A 198 29.47 -0.63 -9.59
N ALA A 199 29.07 0.56 -10.02
CA ALA A 199 28.77 1.68 -9.15
C ALA A 199 27.26 1.69 -8.91
N LEU A 200 26.83 1.37 -7.70
CA LEU A 200 25.43 1.34 -7.28
C LEU A 200 25.11 2.61 -6.51
N ILE A 201 24.38 3.52 -7.13
CA ILE A 201 24.14 4.88 -6.62
C ILE A 201 22.67 5.04 -6.27
N GLY A 202 22.37 5.61 -5.11
CA GLY A 202 21.00 5.99 -4.73
C GLY A 202 20.63 5.56 -3.32
N PRO A 203 19.60 6.18 -2.73
CA PRO A 203 19.22 5.97 -1.34
C PRO A 203 18.71 4.56 -1.05
N ASN A 204 18.24 3.85 -2.08
CA ASN A 204 17.73 2.49 -1.94
C ASN A 204 18.78 1.41 -2.24
N ALA A 205 20.03 1.79 -2.51
CA ALA A 205 21.10 0.87 -2.86
C ALA A 205 21.34 -0.20 -1.79
N ASP A 206 21.25 0.20 -0.51
CA ASP A 206 21.52 -0.64 0.64
C ASP A 206 20.41 -0.57 1.71
N GLU A 207 19.19 -0.27 1.28
CA GLU A 207 18.02 -0.17 2.16
C GLU A 207 17.14 -1.42 2.01
N PRO A 208 17.12 -2.34 3.00
CA PRO A 208 16.37 -3.60 2.90
C PRO A 208 14.86 -3.39 2.84
N THR A 209 14.34 -2.29 3.39
CA THR A 209 12.90 -2.01 3.36
C THR A 209 12.44 -1.30 2.08
N ALA A 210 13.36 -0.88 1.20
CA ALA A 210 13.02 -0.15 -0.02
C ALA A 210 12.16 -0.97 -1.01
N VAL A 211 12.16 -2.29 -0.89
CA VAL A 211 11.36 -3.21 -1.71
C VAL A 211 9.99 -3.52 -1.08
N LEU A 212 9.72 -3.02 0.13
CA LEU A 212 8.47 -3.24 0.83
C LEU A 212 7.47 -2.09 0.59
N GLY A 213 6.19 -2.44 0.51
CA GLY A 213 5.09 -1.48 0.42
C GLY A 213 4.56 -1.02 1.78
N CYS A 214 3.60 -0.09 1.76
CA CYS A 214 3.06 0.61 2.92
C CYS A 214 2.20 -0.24 3.89
N TYR A 215 2.04 -1.54 3.68
CA TYR A 215 1.33 -2.47 4.58
C TYR A 215 2.19 -3.67 5.00
N ALA A 216 3.53 -3.55 4.89
CA ALA A 216 4.45 -4.48 5.51
C ALA A 216 4.82 -4.01 6.92
N PHE A 217 4.84 -4.91 7.91
CA PHE A 217 5.12 -4.55 9.32
C PHE A 217 6.39 -3.68 9.49
N PRO A 218 7.56 -3.99 8.88
CA PRO A 218 8.76 -3.18 9.00
C PRO A 218 8.57 -1.71 8.61
N VAL A 219 7.75 -1.45 7.59
CA VAL A 219 7.51 -0.11 7.04
C VAL A 219 6.35 0.58 7.76
N HIS A 220 5.26 -0.13 8.00
CA HIS A 220 4.02 0.46 8.49
C HIS A 220 4.08 0.82 9.98
N VAL A 221 4.68 -0.04 10.80
CA VAL A 221 4.74 0.14 12.28
C VAL A 221 6.11 -0.15 12.87
N GLY A 222 7.05 -0.72 12.10
CA GLY A 222 8.38 -1.11 12.59
C GLY A 222 9.16 0.04 13.21
N GLY A 223 9.01 1.26 12.72
CA GLY A 223 9.60 2.47 13.32
C GLY A 223 9.15 2.76 14.76
N GLN A 224 7.95 2.29 15.16
CA GLN A 224 7.45 2.38 16.54
C GLN A 224 8.05 1.29 17.44
N TYR A 225 8.67 0.26 16.85
CA TYR A 225 9.24 -0.90 17.54
C TYR A 225 10.68 -1.18 17.09
N PRO A 226 11.63 -0.24 17.27
CA PRO A 226 12.99 -0.35 16.71
C PRO A 226 13.82 -1.52 17.28
N ARG A 227 13.38 -2.12 18.39
CA ARG A 227 14.02 -3.29 19.01
C ARG A 227 13.48 -4.62 18.50
N THR A 228 12.41 -4.59 17.71
CA THR A 228 11.81 -5.81 17.15
C THR A 228 12.59 -6.18 15.88
N PRO A 229 13.19 -7.37 15.80
CA PRO A 229 13.86 -7.82 14.59
C PRO A 229 12.84 -7.95 13.45
N LEU A 230 13.29 -7.78 12.21
CA LEU A 230 12.45 -7.89 11.01
C LEU A 230 11.76 -9.25 10.89
N GLY A 231 12.40 -10.31 11.40
CA GLY A 231 11.84 -11.66 11.44
C GLY A 231 11.84 -12.40 10.10
N ILE A 232 12.30 -11.75 9.02
CA ILE A 232 12.45 -12.30 7.67
C ILE A 232 13.75 -11.79 7.05
N GLU A 233 14.33 -12.56 6.12
CA GLU A 233 15.48 -12.11 5.35
C GLU A 233 15.03 -11.20 4.20
N LEU A 234 15.54 -9.96 4.20
CA LEU A 234 15.29 -8.94 3.18
C LEU A 234 16.64 -8.47 2.60
N PRO A 235 17.18 -9.15 1.57
CA PRO A 235 18.45 -8.76 0.99
C PRO A 235 18.33 -7.38 0.34
N THR A 236 19.35 -6.54 0.52
CA THR A 236 19.40 -5.24 -0.17
C THR A 236 19.72 -5.42 -1.66
N LEU A 237 19.50 -4.38 -2.47
CA LEU A 237 19.88 -4.42 -3.88
C LEU A 237 21.41 -4.63 -4.05
N ARG A 238 22.23 -4.03 -3.18
CA ARG A 238 23.68 -4.28 -3.13
C ARG A 238 23.98 -5.75 -2.92
N GLU A 239 23.31 -6.39 -1.98
CA GLU A 239 23.52 -7.81 -1.64
C GLU A 239 23.07 -8.74 -2.76
N ALA A 240 21.91 -8.48 -3.35
CA ALA A 240 21.41 -9.24 -4.50
C ALA A 240 22.38 -9.14 -5.70
N LEU A 241 22.89 -7.95 -6.00
CA LEU A 241 23.89 -7.76 -7.06
C LEU A 241 25.23 -8.43 -6.73
N ALA A 242 25.65 -8.45 -5.46
CA ALA A 242 26.88 -9.11 -5.05
C ALA A 242 26.78 -10.63 -5.21
N SER A 243 25.60 -11.20 -4.94
CA SER A 243 25.29 -12.61 -5.16
C SER A 243 25.33 -12.96 -6.65
N GLU A 244 24.65 -12.16 -7.49
CA GLU A 244 24.54 -12.40 -8.94
C GLU A 244 25.88 -12.22 -9.67
N PHE A 245 26.62 -11.15 -9.37
CA PHE A 245 27.90 -10.85 -10.01
C PHE A 245 29.07 -11.30 -9.14
N THR A 246 29.15 -12.61 -8.89
CA THR A 246 30.20 -13.20 -8.06
C THR A 246 31.59 -12.87 -8.62
N GLY A 247 32.44 -12.23 -7.80
CA GLY A 247 33.78 -11.76 -8.19
C GLY A 247 33.83 -10.35 -8.80
N GLY A 248 32.68 -9.69 -8.99
CA GLY A 248 32.59 -8.27 -9.32
C GLY A 248 32.86 -7.36 -8.12
N ARG A 249 33.32 -6.14 -8.37
CA ARG A 249 33.48 -5.09 -7.36
C ARG A 249 32.30 -4.14 -7.39
N ILE A 250 31.48 -4.15 -6.35
CA ILE A 250 30.37 -3.21 -6.19
C ILE A 250 30.82 -2.07 -5.28
N ARG A 251 30.57 -0.83 -5.71
CA ARG A 251 30.74 0.37 -4.87
C ARG A 251 29.42 1.06 -4.74
N THR A 252 29.01 1.34 -3.52
CA THR A 252 27.82 2.14 -3.24
C THR A 252 28.17 3.61 -3.08
N ALA A 253 27.24 4.48 -3.43
CA ALA A 253 27.23 5.88 -3.02
C ALA A 253 25.78 6.33 -2.84
N LEU A 254 25.51 7.15 -1.83
CA LEU A 254 24.15 7.64 -1.58
C LEU A 254 23.67 8.50 -2.75
N GLY A 255 24.52 9.40 -3.23
CA GLY A 255 24.18 10.41 -4.22
C GLY A 255 23.30 11.50 -3.61
N THR A 256 22.02 11.21 -3.41
CA THR A 256 21.04 12.11 -2.77
C THR A 256 20.00 11.30 -2.01
N SER A 257 19.31 11.91 -1.05
CA SER A 257 18.25 11.23 -0.30
C SER A 257 16.95 11.13 -1.13
N VAL A 258 15.96 10.36 -0.65
CA VAL A 258 14.70 10.12 -1.41
C VAL A 258 13.92 11.41 -1.64
N ASP A 259 13.81 12.24 -0.60
CA ASP A 259 13.09 13.52 -0.60
C ASP A 259 14.04 14.73 -0.71
N GLY A 260 15.35 14.48 -0.70
CA GLY A 260 16.36 15.52 -0.75
C GLY A 260 16.64 16.02 -2.15
N GLY A 261 17.13 17.25 -2.20
CA GLY A 261 17.72 17.87 -3.38
C GLY A 261 19.23 18.08 -3.21
N GLU A 262 19.86 17.41 -2.24
CA GLU A 262 21.26 17.62 -1.94
C GLU A 262 22.12 17.12 -3.11
N ASP A 263 23.10 17.94 -3.51
CA ASP A 263 24.09 17.63 -4.55
C ASP A 263 25.47 17.31 -3.95
N SER A 264 25.63 17.46 -2.63
CA SER A 264 26.88 17.20 -1.91
C SER A 264 27.36 15.76 -2.06
N GLY A 265 26.43 14.80 -2.14
CA GLY A 265 26.72 13.39 -2.40
C GLY A 265 27.00 13.06 -3.87
N PHE A 266 26.82 13.99 -4.81
CA PHE A 266 27.18 13.77 -6.23
C PHE A 266 28.70 13.81 -6.45
N ALA A 267 29.41 14.56 -5.59
CA ALA A 267 30.87 14.57 -5.58
C ALA A 267 31.46 13.29 -4.99
N GLU A 268 30.67 12.53 -4.23
CA GLU A 268 30.99 11.21 -3.70
C GLU A 268 31.02 10.19 -4.84
N ARG A 269 32.00 10.36 -5.72
CA ARG A 269 32.25 9.48 -6.85
C ARG A 269 32.68 8.11 -6.32
N CYS A 270 32.06 7.04 -6.82
CA CYS A 270 32.57 5.67 -6.70
C CYS A 270 33.95 5.44 -7.36
N GLY A 271 34.74 6.48 -7.63
CA GLY A 271 36.07 6.43 -8.19
C GLY A 271 36.74 7.80 -8.15
N SER A 272 37.83 7.88 -7.40
CA SER A 272 38.81 8.97 -7.41
C SER A 272 39.23 9.36 -8.83
N ARG A 273 39.77 10.58 -8.94
CA ARG A 273 40.21 11.35 -10.12
C ARG A 273 41.09 10.64 -11.19
N ALA A 274 41.29 9.32 -11.14
CA ALA A 274 42.18 8.57 -12.04
C ALA A 274 41.84 7.07 -12.16
N ALA A 275 40.60 6.68 -12.45
CA ALA A 275 40.29 5.30 -12.85
C ALA A 275 39.57 5.26 -14.22
N PRO A 276 40.02 4.41 -15.16
CA PRO A 276 39.53 4.39 -16.53
C PRO A 276 38.06 3.96 -16.57
N THR A 277 37.37 4.49 -17.59
CA THR A 277 36.14 4.16 -18.34
C THR A 277 35.35 2.85 -18.10
N SER A 278 35.51 2.12 -17.00
CA SER A 278 35.04 0.73 -16.86
C SER A 278 34.17 0.48 -15.61
N TRP A 279 33.33 1.44 -15.19
CA TRP A 279 32.28 1.21 -14.19
C TRP A 279 30.91 1.21 -14.87
N CYS A 280 30.07 0.22 -14.59
CA CYS A 280 28.64 0.26 -14.91
C CYS A 280 27.91 1.01 -13.79
N SER A 281 27.16 2.06 -14.10
CA SER A 281 26.42 2.84 -13.10
C SER A 281 24.96 2.40 -13.04
N LEU A 282 24.50 1.98 -11.87
CA LEU A 282 23.11 1.65 -11.59
C LEU A 282 22.52 2.65 -10.59
N TRP A 283 21.35 3.20 -10.91
CA TRP A 283 20.65 4.15 -10.05
C TRP A 283 19.48 3.45 -9.33
N ALA A 284 19.51 3.45 -8.00
CA ALA A 284 18.51 2.86 -7.11
C ALA A 284 17.67 3.99 -6.48
N THR A 285 16.70 4.49 -7.24
CA THR A 285 15.78 5.56 -6.81
C THR A 285 14.46 5.00 -6.28
N ALA A 286 13.76 5.77 -5.46
CA ALA A 286 12.40 5.44 -5.03
C ALA A 286 11.39 5.61 -6.19
N PRO A 287 10.29 4.84 -6.21
CA PRO A 287 9.18 5.11 -7.11
C PRO A 287 8.48 6.40 -6.70
N GLY A 288 8.77 7.52 -7.39
CA GLY A 288 8.01 8.77 -7.25
C GLY A 288 8.80 10.08 -7.33
N SER A 289 10.13 10.09 -7.15
CA SER A 289 10.90 11.33 -7.06
C SER A 289 11.81 11.57 -8.29
N LEU A 290 11.20 12.00 -9.39
CA LEU A 290 11.91 12.83 -10.38
C LEU A 290 11.07 14.08 -10.65
N ALA A 291 11.13 15.03 -9.71
CA ALA A 291 10.91 16.43 -10.07
C ALA A 291 11.98 16.80 -11.11
N ALA A 292 11.53 17.36 -12.23
CA ALA A 292 12.34 17.66 -13.40
C ALA A 292 13.72 18.24 -13.04
N ALA A 293 14.79 17.53 -13.42
CA ALA A 293 16.10 18.15 -13.53
C ALA A 293 15.98 19.37 -14.46
N PRO A 294 16.57 20.54 -14.12
CA PRO A 294 16.46 21.71 -14.98
C PRO A 294 17.13 21.38 -16.32
N ALA A 295 16.33 21.31 -17.38
CA ALA A 295 16.83 21.39 -18.74
C ALA A 295 17.62 22.69 -18.84
N ALA A 296 18.94 22.58 -18.92
CA ALA A 296 19.82 23.71 -19.19
C ALA A 296 19.31 24.40 -20.46
N ARG A 297 18.72 25.60 -20.30
CA ARG A 297 18.34 26.46 -21.42
C ARG A 297 19.62 26.75 -22.21
N ALA A 298 19.74 26.12 -23.37
CA ALA A 298 20.74 26.46 -24.35
C ALA A 298 20.48 27.89 -24.84
N ALA A 299 21.22 28.86 -24.30
CA ALA A 299 21.29 30.20 -24.85
C ALA A 299 22.00 30.12 -26.21
N THR A 300 21.28 30.52 -27.25
CA THR A 300 21.75 30.70 -28.61
C THR A 300 22.87 31.73 -28.69
N ARG A 301 24.11 31.30 -29.00
CA ARG A 301 25.08 32.04 -29.84
C ARG A 301 26.30 31.18 -30.18
N PRO A 302 26.83 31.24 -31.42
CA PRO A 302 27.85 30.31 -31.88
C PRO A 302 29.25 30.87 -31.60
N ARG A 303 30.09 30.15 -30.85
CA ARG A 303 31.55 30.30 -30.94
C ARG A 303 32.27 28.95 -30.87
N ARG A 304 33.11 28.79 -31.88
CA ARG A 304 34.04 27.72 -32.25
C ARG A 304 34.62 26.90 -31.07
N GLY A 305 34.58 25.58 -31.27
CA GLY A 305 35.67 24.67 -30.91
C GLY A 305 35.62 24.08 -29.51
N PHE A 306 34.80 23.04 -29.29
CA PHE A 306 35.11 21.99 -28.33
C PHE A 306 34.73 20.64 -28.97
N ARG A 307 35.74 19.78 -29.16
CA ARG A 307 35.55 18.39 -29.61
C ARG A 307 34.68 17.68 -28.57
N ALA A 308 33.61 17.04 -29.03
CA ALA A 308 32.88 16.06 -28.25
C ALA A 308 33.83 14.89 -27.96
N LEU A 309 34.27 14.76 -26.71
CA LEU A 309 34.81 13.50 -26.21
C LEU A 309 33.63 12.57 -25.97
N SER A 310 33.49 11.58 -26.84
CA SER A 310 32.59 10.45 -26.67
C SER A 310 32.97 9.67 -25.40
N SER A 311 32.26 9.90 -24.30
CA SER A 311 32.32 9.05 -23.11
C SER A 311 31.05 8.20 -23.05
N GLY A 312 31.20 6.90 -23.30
CA GLY A 312 30.14 5.89 -23.26
C GLY A 312 29.67 5.59 -21.84
N CYS A 313 28.92 6.52 -21.25
CA CYS A 313 28.24 6.33 -19.97
C CYS A 313 26.76 6.04 -20.28
N SER A 314 26.35 4.77 -20.23
CA SER A 314 24.93 4.41 -20.34
C SER A 314 24.26 4.53 -18.97
N THR A 315 23.18 5.30 -18.92
CA THR A 315 22.39 5.54 -17.70
C THR A 315 21.19 4.60 -17.69
N LEU A 316 21.08 3.73 -16.70
CA LEU A 316 19.84 3.03 -16.38
C LEU A 316 18.98 3.92 -15.48
N CYS A 317 17.74 4.21 -15.90
CA CYS A 317 16.78 4.97 -15.12
C CYS A 317 15.49 4.13 -15.00
N TRP A 318 15.11 3.79 -13.78
CA TRP A 318 13.84 3.14 -13.46
C TRP A 318 12.74 4.20 -13.36
N MET A 319 11.70 4.09 -14.20
CA MET A 319 10.65 5.12 -14.34
C MET A 319 9.31 4.51 -14.73
N ARG A 320 8.38 4.29 -13.79
CA ARG A 320 7.05 3.78 -14.14
C ARG A 320 6.31 4.79 -15.02
N GLY A 321 5.96 4.41 -16.24
CA GLY A 321 5.10 5.19 -17.13
C GLY A 321 3.64 4.78 -16.99
N HIS A 322 2.76 5.76 -16.74
CA HIS A 322 1.42 5.82 -17.32
C HIS A 322 0.97 7.30 -17.34
N PRO A 323 0.12 7.72 -18.31
CA PRO A 323 -0.06 9.11 -18.67
C PRO A 323 -1.06 9.82 -17.75
N SER A 324 -0.69 11.03 -17.32
CA SER A 324 -1.52 12.20 -17.00
C SER A 324 -2.94 11.97 -16.47
N TRP A 325 -3.21 12.39 -15.22
CA TRP A 325 -4.37 13.22 -14.87
C TRP A 325 -3.96 14.12 -13.68
N SER A 326 -3.85 15.43 -13.91
CA SER A 326 -3.67 16.44 -12.87
C SER A 326 -4.95 17.27 -12.76
N PRO A 327 -5.51 17.49 -11.56
CA PRO A 327 -6.32 18.67 -11.30
C PRO A 327 -5.37 19.80 -10.89
N CYS A 328 -5.20 20.77 -11.78
CA CYS A 328 -4.65 22.07 -11.41
C CYS A 328 -5.61 22.77 -10.44
N TRP A 329 -5.20 22.99 -9.19
CA TRP A 329 -5.76 24.04 -8.34
C TRP A 329 -4.66 25.10 -8.13
N PRO A 330 -4.84 26.35 -8.58
CA PRO A 330 -3.89 27.41 -8.27
C PRO A 330 -4.12 27.88 -6.84
N GLY A 331 -3.07 27.84 -6.03
CA GLY A 331 -3.02 28.52 -4.74
C GLY A 331 -3.06 30.04 -4.92
N GLY A 332 -3.83 30.70 -4.07
CA GLY A 332 -3.77 32.13 -3.82
C GLY A 332 -4.10 32.38 -2.34
N PRO A 333 -3.38 33.29 -1.64
CA PRO A 333 -3.50 33.47 -0.20
C PRO A 333 -4.60 34.49 0.11
N THR A 334 -5.48 34.21 1.08
CA THR A 334 -6.32 35.27 1.67
C THR A 334 -6.56 35.05 3.15
N HIS A 335 -6.16 36.08 3.89
CA HIS A 335 -6.35 36.33 5.31
C HIS A 335 -7.81 36.18 5.77
N TRP A 336 -7.97 35.66 6.98
CA TRP A 336 -9.16 35.85 7.81
C TRP A 336 -9.20 37.28 8.36
N GLY A 337 -10.32 37.98 8.16
CA GLY A 337 -10.64 39.27 8.78
C GLY A 337 -12.15 39.49 8.71
N GLY A 338 -12.81 39.51 9.87
CA GLY A 338 -14.25 39.36 10.00
C GLY A 338 -15.12 40.58 9.70
N ARG A 339 -16.40 40.31 9.46
CA ARG A 339 -17.57 40.66 10.29
C ARG A 339 -18.73 39.77 9.88
#